data_AF-K9SCL1-F1
#
_entry.id   AF-K9SCL1-F1
#
_cell.length_a   1.000
_cell.length_b   1.000
_cell.length_c   1.000
_cell.angle_alpha   90.00
_cell.angle_beta   90.00
_cell.angle_gamma   90.00
#
_symmetry.space_group_name_H-M   'P 1'
#
loop_
_entity.id
_entity.type
_entity.pdbx_description
1 polymer ?
#
loop_
_entity_poly.entity_id
_entity_poly.type
_entity_poly.pdbx_seq_one_letter_code
_entity_poly.pdbx_strand_id
1 'polypeptide(L)'
;MNDKCSPGKDYVLRSVATISPSTYHQSPLHCLHLVDKHEAASLLGISAETLKKYRLQKGSTLIEGIHYHIWNSRVIRYNALLLADWGLHRNNPEAHRKAIEAYLATLPCNQPKKRGRKAG
;
A
#
# COMPACT_ATOMS: atom_id res chain seq x y z
N MET A 1 30.86 -16.55 -58.65
CA MET A 1 31.83 -16.68 -57.54
C MET A 1 31.12 -16.26 -56.26
N ASN A 2 30.75 -17.28 -55.48
CA ASN A 2 30.49 -17.35 -54.03
C ASN A 2 29.46 -16.37 -53.43
N ASP A 3 28.25 -16.79 -53.06
CA ASP A 3 27.88 -17.66 -51.92
C ASP A 3 28.15 -17.03 -50.54
N LYS A 4 27.06 -16.67 -49.82
CA LYS A 4 26.59 -17.27 -48.54
C LYS A 4 25.09 -16.88 -48.35
N CYS A 5 24.14 -17.84 -48.36
CA CYS A 5 23.55 -18.56 -47.20
C CYS A 5 23.13 -17.63 -46.04
N SER A 6 21.91 -17.57 -45.51
CA SER A 6 20.73 -18.46 -45.54
C SER A 6 19.44 -17.70 -45.15
N PRO A 7 18.24 -18.25 -45.46
CA PRO A 7 16.96 -17.76 -44.97
C PRO A 7 16.48 -18.51 -43.71
N GLY A 8 15.63 -17.85 -42.91
CA GLY A 8 14.75 -18.51 -41.95
C GLY A 8 14.76 -17.87 -40.55
N LYS A 9 13.62 -17.28 -40.17
CA LYS A 9 12.66 -17.90 -39.22
C LYS A 9 11.62 -16.87 -38.78
N ASP A 10 10.39 -17.17 -39.15
CA ASP A 10 9.16 -17.06 -38.36
C ASP A 10 9.26 -16.27 -37.05
N TYR A 11 8.90 -14.99 -37.10
CA TYR A 11 8.37 -14.32 -35.91
C TYR A 11 6.92 -14.76 -35.73
N VAL A 12 6.76 -15.84 -34.98
CA VAL A 12 5.48 -16.26 -34.40
C VAL A 12 4.88 -15.07 -33.65
N LEU A 13 3.74 -14.58 -34.13
CA LEU A 13 2.80 -13.76 -33.36
C LEU A 13 2.41 -14.54 -32.10
N ARG A 14 3.15 -14.36 -31.02
CA ARG A 14 2.70 -14.76 -29.69
C ARG A 14 1.66 -13.75 -29.26
N SER A 15 0.42 -14.22 -29.20
CA SER A 15 -0.70 -13.58 -28.54
C SER A 15 -0.23 -12.90 -27.27
N VAL A 16 -0.42 -11.58 -27.20
CA VAL A 16 -0.40 -10.86 -25.93
C VAL A 16 -1.59 -11.37 -25.14
N ALA A 17 -1.35 -12.43 -24.37
CA ALA A 17 -2.27 -12.87 -23.34
C ALA A 17 -2.56 -11.64 -22.48
N THR A 18 -3.82 -11.26 -22.46
CA THR A 18 -4.43 -10.28 -21.59
C THR A 18 -3.83 -10.44 -20.20
N ILE A 19 -2.99 -9.50 -19.77
CA ILE A 19 -2.68 -9.37 -18.36
C ILE A 19 -3.97 -8.83 -17.75
N SER A 20 -4.87 -9.76 -17.43
CA SER A 20 -5.97 -9.50 -16.51
C SER A 20 -5.33 -8.86 -15.28
N PRO A 21 -5.79 -7.67 -14.82
CA PRO A 21 -5.31 -7.12 -13.58
C PRO A 21 -5.61 -8.18 -12.53
N SER A 22 -4.55 -8.82 -12.04
CA SER A 22 -4.60 -9.85 -11.02
C SER A 22 -5.55 -9.34 -9.97
N THR A 23 -6.72 -9.97 -9.92
CA THR A 23 -7.73 -9.78 -8.90
C THR A 23 -6.98 -9.90 -7.59
N TYR A 24 -6.71 -8.76 -6.95
CA TYR A 24 -6.53 -8.68 -5.52
C TYR A 24 -7.82 -9.26 -4.98
N HIS A 25 -7.82 -10.58 -4.78
CA HIS A 25 -8.88 -11.28 -4.12
C HIS A 25 -8.89 -10.69 -2.73
N GLN A 26 -9.80 -9.73 -2.55
CA GLN A 26 -9.99 -8.91 -1.37
C GLN A 26 -10.43 -9.85 -0.25
N SER A 27 -9.44 -10.49 0.35
CA SER A 27 -9.61 -11.31 1.53
C SER A 27 -9.92 -10.34 2.67
N PRO A 28 -11.05 -10.48 3.38
CA PRO A 28 -11.57 -9.48 4.30
C PRO A 28 -10.80 -9.40 5.64
N LEU A 29 -9.55 -9.85 5.65
CA LEU A 29 -8.62 -9.63 6.75
C LEU A 29 -7.56 -8.67 6.23
N HIS A 30 -7.80 -7.36 6.37
CA HIS A 30 -6.77 -6.33 6.20
C HIS A 30 -5.71 -6.51 7.31
N CYS A 31 -4.88 -7.53 7.17
CA CYS A 31 -3.60 -7.61 7.85
C CYS A 31 -2.79 -6.41 7.37
N LEU A 32 -2.35 -5.55 8.31
CA LEU A 32 -1.59 -4.33 8.06
C LEU A 32 -0.61 -4.52 6.89
N HIS A 33 -0.94 -3.95 5.73
CA HIS A 33 -0.06 -4.00 4.57
C HIS A 33 1.07 -2.99 4.80
N LEU A 34 2.16 -3.50 5.35
CA LEU A 34 3.31 -2.72 5.78
C LEU A 34 4.42 -2.75 4.72
N VAL A 35 4.76 -1.59 4.18
CA VAL A 35 5.77 -1.42 3.14
C VAL A 35 7.00 -0.68 3.66
N ASP A 36 8.15 -0.79 2.98
CA ASP A 36 9.32 0.02 3.32
C ASP A 36 9.22 1.45 2.74
N LYS A 37 10.23 2.28 3.03
CA LYS A 37 10.26 3.69 2.64
C LYS A 37 10.25 3.93 1.12
N HIS A 38 10.82 3.03 0.32
CA HIS A 38 10.93 3.18 -1.14
C HIS A 38 9.57 2.91 -1.78
N GLU A 39 8.92 1.81 -1.41
CA GLU A 39 7.56 1.49 -1.81
C GLU A 39 6.57 2.59 -1.36
N ALA A 40 6.66 3.01 -0.09
CA ALA A 40 5.83 4.10 0.44
C ALA A 40 5.99 5.42 -0.32
N ALA A 41 7.23 5.77 -0.70
CA ALA A 41 7.52 6.97 -1.47
C ALA A 41 6.97 6.86 -2.90
N SER A 42 7.08 5.68 -3.52
CA SER A 42 6.53 5.37 -4.83
C SER A 42 5.00 5.52 -4.84
N LEU A 43 4.29 5.00 -3.84
CA LEU A 43 2.83 5.15 -3.70
C LEU A 43 2.37 6.61 -3.68
N LEU A 44 3.19 7.50 -3.13
CA LEU A 44 2.92 8.93 -3.03
C LEU A 44 3.46 9.73 -4.23
N GLY A 45 4.20 9.12 -5.14
CA GLY A 45 4.89 9.82 -6.23
C GLY A 45 5.94 10.82 -5.75
N ILE A 46 6.54 10.60 -4.58
CA ILE A 46 7.57 11.48 -3.99
C ILE A 46 8.88 10.74 -3.75
N SER A 47 9.94 11.47 -3.42
CA SER A 47 11.21 10.85 -2.99
C SER A 47 11.11 10.29 -1.57
N ALA A 48 11.90 9.25 -1.27
CA ALA A 48 12.02 8.72 0.08
C ALA A 48 12.55 9.76 1.09
N GLU A 49 13.36 10.71 0.62
CA GLU A 49 13.82 11.84 1.45
C GLU A 49 12.69 12.81 1.78
N THR A 50 11.81 13.10 0.82
CA THR A 50 10.60 13.91 1.05
C THR A 50 9.67 13.22 2.05
N LEU A 51 9.45 11.91 1.92
CA LEU A 51 8.68 11.13 2.91
C LEU A 51 9.32 11.19 4.31
N LYS A 52 10.65 11.10 4.40
CA LYS A 52 11.38 11.26 5.67
C LYS A 52 11.17 12.66 6.26
N LYS A 53 11.23 13.72 5.43
CA LYS A 53 10.97 15.11 5.87
C LYS A 53 9.56 15.25 6.43
N TYR A 54 8.54 14.73 5.74
CA TYR A 54 7.16 14.77 6.24
C TYR A 54 7.01 14.03 7.55
N ARG A 55 7.64 12.87 7.73
CA ARG A 55 7.62 12.16 9.02
C ARG A 55 8.25 12.97 10.16
N LEU A 56 9.35 13.68 9.90
CA LEU A 56 10.11 14.40 10.92
C LEU A 56 9.65 15.85 11.17
N GLN A 57 8.79 16.38 10.30
CA GLN A 57 8.31 17.75 10.41
C GLN A 57 7.44 17.94 11.66
N LYS A 58 7.69 19.00 12.44
CA LYS A 58 6.83 19.37 13.57
C LYS A 58 5.42 19.69 13.05
N GLY A 59 4.40 19.11 13.68
CA GLY A 59 3.01 19.23 13.22
C GLY A 59 2.68 18.36 12.01
N SER A 60 3.49 17.33 11.71
CA SER A 60 3.16 16.36 10.68
C SER A 60 1.86 15.63 11.01
N THR A 61 1.07 15.42 9.98
CA THR A 61 -0.13 14.56 9.99
C THR A 61 0.22 13.07 9.96
N LEU A 62 1.48 12.70 9.69
CA LEU A 62 1.93 11.32 9.75
C LEU A 62 2.19 10.92 11.21
N ILE A 63 1.28 10.11 11.75
CA ILE A 63 1.26 9.66 13.14
C ILE A 63 1.90 8.27 13.27
N GLU A 64 2.83 8.12 14.23
CA GLU A 64 3.39 6.81 14.62
C GLU A 64 2.31 5.89 15.19
N GLY A 65 2.34 4.61 14.83
CA GLY A 65 1.32 3.63 15.21
C GLY A 65 0.11 3.60 14.30
N ILE A 66 -0.05 4.59 13.41
CA ILE A 66 -1.14 4.68 12.42
C ILE A 66 -0.58 4.60 11.00
N HIS A 67 0.29 5.55 10.65
CA HIS A 67 0.86 5.68 9.31
C HIS A 67 2.18 4.94 9.16
N TYR A 68 2.97 4.91 10.23
CA TYR A 68 4.23 4.21 10.27
C TYR A 68 4.48 3.59 11.63
N HIS A 69 5.27 2.54 11.64
CA HIS A 69 5.73 1.87 12.85
C HIS A 69 7.25 1.84 12.84
N ILE A 70 7.84 2.24 13.95
CA ILE A 70 9.27 2.07 14.21
C ILE A 70 9.43 0.71 14.91
N TRP A 71 10.07 -0.24 14.25
CA TRP A 71 10.35 -1.54 14.87
C TRP A 71 11.69 -1.53 15.60
N ASN A 72 12.66 -0.78 15.07
CA ASN A 72 13.94 -0.49 15.70
C ASN A 72 14.55 0.78 15.08
N SER A 73 15.74 1.17 15.52
CA SER A 73 16.41 2.40 15.04
C SER A 73 16.65 2.45 13.53
N ARG A 74 16.63 1.30 12.83
CA ARG A 74 16.90 1.18 11.40
C ARG A 74 15.68 0.81 10.57
N VAL A 75 14.67 0.19 11.18
CA VAL A 75 13.51 -0.38 10.48
C VAL A 75 12.26 0.42 10.79
N ILE A 76 11.77 1.09 9.76
CA ILE A 76 10.50 1.83 9.75
C ILE A 76 9.64 1.20 8.66
N ARG A 77 8.39 0.87 9.00
CA ARG A 77 7.40 0.34 8.07
C ARG A 77 6.21 1.27 7.99
N TYR A 78 5.66 1.44 6.79
CA TYR A 78 4.55 2.34 6.51
C TYR A 78 3.28 1.54 6.20
N ASN A 79 2.15 1.99 6.73
CA ASN A 79 0.84 1.46 6.37
C ASN A 79 0.46 1.99 4.98
N ALA A 80 0.55 1.14 3.96
CA ALA A 80 0.34 1.54 2.56
C ALA A 80 -1.04 2.17 2.33
N LEU A 81 -2.09 1.65 2.99
CA LEU A 81 -3.46 2.11 2.80
C LEU A 81 -3.68 3.52 3.34
N LEU A 82 -3.33 3.74 4.62
CA LEU A 82 -3.50 5.04 5.24
C LEU A 82 -2.54 6.08 4.68
N LEU A 83 -1.35 5.67 4.24
CA LEU A 83 -0.41 6.58 3.61
C LEU A 83 -0.93 7.05 2.23
N ALA A 84 -1.51 6.16 1.42
CA ALA A 84 -2.12 6.54 0.15
C ALA A 84 -3.33 7.47 0.35
N ASP A 85 -4.21 7.15 1.32
CA ASP A 85 -5.35 8.02 1.67
C ASP A 85 -4.87 9.40 2.14
N TRP A 86 -3.84 9.45 2.98
CA TRP A 86 -3.22 10.69 3.41
C TRP A 86 -2.73 11.53 2.22
N GLY A 87 -2.12 10.89 1.22
CA GLY A 87 -1.67 11.55 0.00
C GLY A 87 -2.82 12.20 -0.79
N LEU A 88 -3.93 11.49 -0.93
CA LEU A 88 -5.14 11.97 -1.63
C LEU A 88 -5.84 13.11 -0.87
N HIS A 89 -5.96 12.97 0.46
CA HIS A 89 -6.67 13.92 1.32
C HIS A 89 -5.75 14.89 2.04
N ARG A 90 -4.54 15.14 1.51
CA ARG A 90 -3.50 15.92 2.18
C ARG A 90 -3.95 17.34 2.58
N ASN A 91 -4.82 17.95 1.79
CA ASN A 91 -5.40 19.28 2.05
C ASN A 91 -6.75 19.23 2.78
N ASN A 92 -7.23 18.02 3.13
CA ASN A 92 -8.49 17.80 3.83
C ASN A 92 -8.26 16.85 5.03
N PRO A 93 -7.69 17.37 6.12
CA PRO A 93 -7.35 16.56 7.30
C PRO A 93 -8.58 15.92 7.96
N GLU A 94 -9.76 16.51 7.79
CA GLU A 94 -11.01 15.96 8.34
C GLU A 94 -11.46 14.69 7.59
N ALA A 95 -11.38 14.69 6.26
CA ALA A 95 -11.65 13.49 5.47
C ALA A 95 -10.67 12.37 5.82
N HIS A 96 -9.40 12.72 5.96
CA HIS A 96 -8.37 11.77 6.35
C HIS A 96 -8.59 11.19 7.75
N ARG A 97 -9.02 12.00 8.72
CA ARG A 97 -9.39 11.52 10.07
C ARG A 97 -10.51 10.48 10.01
N LYS A 98 -11.53 10.68 9.18
CA LYS A 98 -12.61 9.71 8.99
C LYS A 98 -12.09 8.40 8.39
N ALA A 99 -11.14 8.47 7.45
CA ALA A 99 -10.50 7.29 6.88
C ALA A 99 -9.71 6.50 7.93
N ILE A 100 -9.00 7.19 8.83
CA ILE A 100 -8.32 6.56 9.98
C ILE A 100 -9.33 5.85 10.90
N GLU A 101 -10.41 6.53 11.28
CA GLU A 101 -11.47 5.95 12.14
C GLU A 101 -12.08 4.69 11.50
N ALA A 102 -12.41 4.77 10.21
CA ALA A 102 -12.92 3.63 9.46
C ALA A 102 -11.91 2.47 9.42
N TYR A 103 -10.64 2.76 9.12
CA TYR A 103 -9.57 1.76 9.10
C TYR A 103 -9.41 1.07 10.46
N LEU A 104 -9.34 1.84 11.55
CA LEU A 104 -9.21 1.30 12.90
C LEU A 104 -10.43 0.47 13.32
N ALA A 105 -11.63 0.82 12.87
CA ALA A 105 -12.83 0.01 13.09
C ALA A 105 -12.76 -1.34 12.37
N THR A 106 -12.08 -1.44 11.22
CA THR A 106 -11.90 -2.72 10.53
C THR A 106 -10.94 -3.68 11.22
N LEU A 107 -10.07 -3.18 12.11
CA LEU A 107 -9.07 -4.01 12.76
C LEU A 107 -9.72 -5.04 13.69
N PRO A 108 -9.35 -6.33 13.62
CA PRO A 108 -9.92 -7.39 14.45
C PRO A 108 -9.81 -7.12 15.96
N CYS A 109 -8.75 -6.42 16.39
CA CYS A 109 -8.55 -6.03 17.79
C CYS A 109 -9.59 -5.01 18.28
N ASN A 110 -10.21 -4.26 17.38
CA ASN A 110 -11.18 -3.22 17.66
C ASN A 110 -12.62 -3.67 17.38
N GLN A 111 -12.81 -4.91 16.91
CA GLN A 111 -14.12 -5.48 16.67
C GLN A 111 -14.82 -5.79 18.00
N PRO A 112 -16.09 -5.38 18.19
CA PRO A 112 -16.82 -5.68 19.41
C PRO A 112 -16.94 -7.20 19.56
N LYS A 113 -16.49 -7.73 20.71
CA LYS A 113 -16.66 -9.15 21.03
C LYS A 113 -18.15 -9.46 20.95
N LYS A 114 -18.55 -10.31 19.98
CA LYS A 114 -19.93 -10.80 19.87
C LYS A 114 -20.31 -11.41 21.22
N ARG A 115 -21.08 -10.69 22.03
CA ARG A 115 -21.68 -11.25 23.25
C ARG A 115 -22.56 -12.40 22.78
N GLY A 116 -22.15 -13.64 23.09
CA GLY A 116 -22.97 -14.81 22.81
C GLY A 116 -24.36 -14.58 23.38
N ARG A 117 -25.40 -14.71 22.55
CA ARG A 117 -26.77 -14.77 23.06
C ARG A 117 -26.79 -15.95 24.03
N LYS A 118 -27.04 -15.69 25.32
CA LYS A 118 -27.53 -16.75 26.20
C LYS A 118 -28.85 -17.20 25.60
N ALA A 119 -28.89 -18.42 25.06
CA ALA A 119 -30.14 -19.09 24.80
C ALA A 119 -30.83 -19.22 26.17
N GLY A 120 -31.96 -18.52 26.31
CA GLY A 120 -32.89 -18.72 27.43
C GLY A 120 -33.78 -19.90 27.15
#